data_AF-A0A925CSU5-F1
#
_entry.id   AF-A0A925CSU5-F1
#
_cell.length_a   1.000
_cell.length_b   1.000
_cell.length_c   1.000
_cell.angle_alpha   90.00
_cell.angle_beta   90.00
_cell.angle_gamma   90.00
#
_symmetry.space_group_name_H-M   'P 1'
#
loop_
_entity.id
_entity.type
_entity.pdbx_description
1 polymer ?
#
loop_
_entity_poly.entity_id
_entity_poly.type
_entity_poly.pdbx_seq_one_letter_code
_entity_poly.pdbx_strand_id
1 'polypeptide(L)'
;MPVPPSGSTTGSLSATTAPRRDAQAIIDAVRADGRLEVVDLLPGTGAPFAVALPVGRQLQSIKPLMDEYLQAPERRRGTATMESVDAFCAHVNRFKAPETAVFVKGLLDAEPVFIAVYDYHPAGPNNDDAKFGRHRAIYACKPSPEWLAWTKISQVERGLDMGEFAYFLDEHIVDVYLKEGDEQLMKIVAELELRLAGASALIAMSRNFAVNVGTKISDIRVLDSGEYAVKYDEQHSDGTGAPIKVPNAFTIAIPVFAGAAPYVVLVRLSYRVVSGSVRWFIRLHRPDRVRLAAVDEIKATIDTACANVPVFDGAPEA
;
A
#
# COMPACT_ATOMS: atom_id res chain seq x y z
N MET A 1 60.04 -31.17 -95.96
CA MET A 1 60.73 -29.89 -96.30
C MET A 1 59.83 -29.13 -97.26
N PRO A 2 59.54 -27.83 -97.06
CA PRO A 2 60.50 -26.83 -96.62
C PRO A 2 60.10 -25.99 -95.37
N VAL A 3 61.13 -25.72 -94.56
CA VAL A 3 61.49 -24.49 -93.80
C VAL A 3 60.42 -23.70 -93.04
N PRO A 4 60.53 -23.58 -91.70
CA PRO A 4 60.05 -22.41 -90.96
C PRO A 4 61.18 -21.36 -90.83
N PRO A 5 60.88 -20.05 -90.86
CA PRO A 5 61.77 -19.06 -90.27
C PRO A 5 61.32 -18.66 -88.86
N SER A 6 62.36 -18.51 -88.05
CA SER A 6 62.47 -18.13 -86.65
C SER A 6 62.21 -16.65 -86.35
N GLY A 7 61.83 -16.36 -85.10
CA GLY A 7 61.93 -15.06 -84.43
C GLY A 7 60.58 -14.36 -84.26
N SER A 8 60.20 -13.75 -83.14
CA SER A 8 60.96 -13.27 -81.98
C SER A 8 60.01 -13.03 -80.79
N THR A 9 60.55 -13.22 -79.60
CA THR A 9 60.02 -12.88 -78.28
C THR A 9 59.53 -11.42 -78.18
N THR A 10 58.30 -11.23 -77.69
CA THR A 10 57.97 -10.08 -76.84
C THR A 10 56.93 -10.50 -75.81
N GLY A 11 57.39 -10.83 -74.60
CA GLY A 11 56.53 -10.76 -73.43
C GLY A 11 56.21 -9.29 -73.19
N SER A 12 54.97 -8.89 -73.41
CA SER A 12 54.42 -7.71 -72.75
C SER A 12 53.62 -8.22 -71.56
N LEU A 13 54.17 -7.97 -70.37
CA LEU A 13 53.43 -8.07 -69.12
C LEU A 13 52.14 -7.24 -69.27
N SER A 14 51.00 -7.93 -69.27
CA SER A 14 49.71 -7.27 -69.09
C SER A 14 49.65 -6.74 -67.67
N ALA A 15 50.04 -5.48 -67.51
CA ALA A 15 49.83 -4.71 -66.30
C ALA A 15 48.31 -4.57 -66.06
N THR A 16 47.82 -5.35 -65.09
CA THR A 16 46.98 -4.86 -63.99
C THR A 16 45.85 -3.89 -64.41
N THR A 17 44.77 -4.42 -64.96
CA THR A 17 43.45 -3.73 -65.01
C THR A 17 42.47 -4.31 -63.97
N ALA A 18 42.96 -5.03 -62.95
CA ALA A 18 42.16 -5.60 -61.87
C ALA A 18 41.79 -4.64 -60.71
N PRO A 19 42.65 -3.72 -60.22
CA PRO A 19 42.41 -3.09 -58.92
C PRO A 19 41.27 -2.07 -58.93
N ARG A 20 40.96 -1.45 -60.09
CA ARG A 20 39.85 -0.50 -60.20
C ARG A 20 38.48 -1.16 -60.19
N ARG A 21 38.35 -2.38 -60.72
CA ARG A 21 37.06 -3.10 -60.73
C ARG A 21 36.75 -3.69 -59.36
N ASP A 22 37.77 -4.19 -58.67
CA ASP A 22 37.63 -4.73 -57.32
C ASP A 22 37.35 -3.61 -56.31
N ALA A 23 38.04 -2.47 -56.41
CA ALA A 23 37.75 -1.30 -55.59
C ALA A 23 36.33 -0.76 -55.86
N GLN A 24 35.88 -0.74 -57.11
CA GLN A 24 34.52 -0.32 -57.44
C GLN A 24 33.47 -1.29 -56.90
N ALA A 25 33.70 -2.61 -56.99
CA ALA A 25 32.81 -3.62 -56.43
C ALA A 25 32.72 -3.53 -54.91
N ILE A 26 33.83 -3.24 -54.23
CA ILE A 26 33.84 -2.99 -52.77
C ILE A 26 33.08 -1.71 -52.45
N ILE A 27 33.27 -0.62 -53.20
CA ILE A 27 32.52 0.64 -53.02
C ILE A 27 31.03 0.41 -53.23
N ASP A 28 30.64 -0.36 -54.25
CA ASP A 28 29.23 -0.65 -54.55
C ASP A 28 28.62 -1.58 -53.49
N ALA A 29 29.36 -2.56 -52.97
CA ALA A 29 28.92 -3.42 -51.88
C ALA A 29 28.77 -2.65 -50.55
N VAL A 30 29.74 -1.79 -50.21
CA VAL A 30 29.67 -0.92 -49.02
C VAL A 30 28.52 0.09 -49.15
N ARG A 31 28.28 0.63 -50.35
CA ARG A 31 27.13 1.51 -50.62
C ARG A 31 25.80 0.76 -50.54
N ALA A 32 25.75 -0.51 -50.94
CA ALA A 32 24.56 -1.35 -50.81
C ALA A 32 24.27 -1.71 -49.35
N ASP A 33 25.30 -2.02 -48.55
CA ASP A 33 25.19 -2.34 -47.12
C ASP A 33 24.86 -1.09 -46.27
N GLY A 34 25.36 0.08 -46.67
CA GLY A 34 25.07 1.36 -46.03
C GLY A 34 23.66 1.92 -46.27
N ARG A 35 22.80 1.26 -47.05
CA ARG A 35 21.43 1.74 -47.30
C ARG A 35 20.58 1.48 -46.07
N LEU A 36 20.00 2.55 -45.53
CA LEU A 36 18.93 2.47 -44.54
C LEU A 36 17.72 1.79 -45.20
N GLU A 37 17.33 0.64 -44.67
CA GLU A 37 16.13 -0.07 -45.11
C GLU A 37 15.00 0.25 -44.14
N VAL A 38 13.91 0.80 -44.68
CA VAL A 38 12.68 1.00 -43.92
C VAL A 38 11.87 -0.27 -44.04
N VAL A 39 11.71 -0.98 -42.93
CA VAL A 39 10.93 -2.22 -42.86
C VAL A 39 9.56 -1.88 -42.31
N ASP A 40 8.51 -2.19 -43.07
CA ASP A 40 7.14 -2.18 -42.58
C ASP A 40 6.92 -3.40 -41.68
N LEU A 41 6.71 -3.16 -40.39
CA LEU A 41 6.52 -4.23 -39.42
C LEU A 41 5.10 -4.81 -39.47
N LEU A 42 4.12 -4.07 -40.02
CA LEU A 42 2.72 -4.47 -40.10
C LEU A 42 2.13 -3.99 -41.44
N PRO A 43 2.32 -4.76 -42.53
CA PRO A 43 1.87 -4.36 -43.85
C PRO A 43 0.36 -4.09 -43.90
N GLY A 44 -0.02 -2.88 -44.32
CA GLY A 44 -1.41 -2.50 -44.58
C GLY A 44 -2.19 -1.88 -43.39
N THR A 45 -1.57 -1.72 -42.22
CA THR A 45 -2.22 -1.12 -41.03
C THR A 45 -1.87 0.35 -40.81
N GLY A 46 -0.88 0.88 -41.53
CA GLY A 46 -0.46 2.28 -41.43
C GLY A 46 0.41 2.65 -40.21
N ALA A 47 0.89 1.69 -39.40
CA ALA A 47 1.87 1.92 -38.33
C ALA A 47 2.57 0.61 -37.84
N PRO A 48 3.81 0.63 -37.28
CA PRO A 48 4.92 1.56 -37.47
C PRO A 48 6.05 0.96 -38.34
N PHE A 49 6.84 1.83 -38.97
CA PHE A 49 8.06 1.44 -39.66
C PHE A 49 9.21 1.24 -38.66
N ALA A 50 10.11 0.30 -38.92
CA ALA A 50 11.42 0.23 -38.27
C ALA A 50 12.49 0.54 -39.31
N VAL A 51 13.60 1.14 -38.88
CA VAL A 51 14.75 1.35 -39.76
C VAL A 51 15.81 0.34 -39.36
N ALA A 52 16.31 -0.42 -40.34
CA ALA A 52 17.47 -1.28 -40.17
C ALA A 52 18.74 -0.41 -40.33
N LEU A 53 19.57 -0.37 -39.29
CA LEU A 53 20.86 0.34 -39.34
C LEU A 53 21.95 -0.55 -39.96
N PRO A 54 22.87 0.01 -40.78
CA PRO A 54 23.87 -0.78 -41.53
C PRO A 54 24.79 -1.65 -40.67
N VAL A 55 25.15 -1.21 -39.46
CA VAL A 55 26.07 -1.97 -38.60
C VAL A 55 25.31 -3.13 -37.94
N GLY A 56 25.43 -4.33 -38.54
CA GLY A 56 24.87 -5.57 -38.00
C GLY A 56 23.36 -5.77 -38.18
N ARG A 57 22.69 -4.96 -39.03
CA ARG A 57 21.24 -4.97 -39.29
C ARG A 57 20.39 -5.06 -38.03
N GLN A 58 20.63 -4.16 -37.09
CA GLN A 58 19.77 -4.03 -35.93
C GLN A 58 18.51 -3.24 -36.29
N LEU A 59 17.34 -3.81 -35.97
CA LEU A 59 16.07 -3.11 -36.07
C LEU A 59 15.94 -2.14 -34.89
N GLN A 60 15.76 -0.85 -35.19
CA GLN A 60 15.43 0.15 -34.19
C GLN A 60 14.04 0.73 -34.45
N SER A 61 13.28 0.91 -33.38
CA SER A 61 12.01 1.64 -33.44
C SER A 61 12.28 3.11 -33.71
N ILE A 62 11.65 3.67 -34.73
CA ILE A 62 11.71 5.11 -35.01
C ILE A 62 10.72 5.91 -34.16
N LYS A 63 9.86 5.24 -33.37
CA LYS A 63 8.83 5.89 -32.57
C LYS A 63 9.39 6.99 -31.65
N PRO A 64 10.51 6.81 -30.93
CA PRO A 64 11.09 7.87 -30.11
C PRO A 64 11.45 9.12 -30.92
N LEU A 65 12.05 8.94 -32.11
CA LEU A 65 12.39 10.05 -33.00
C LEU A 65 11.14 10.76 -33.54
N MET A 66 10.08 10.02 -33.86
CA MET A 66 8.82 10.62 -34.28
C MET A 66 8.14 11.38 -33.14
N ASP A 67 8.17 10.83 -31.93
CA ASP A 67 7.57 11.42 -30.73
C ASP A 67 8.22 12.78 -30.38
N GLU A 68 9.50 13.02 -30.72
CA GLU A 68 10.20 14.32 -30.55
C GLU A 68 9.57 15.47 -31.36
N TYR A 69 8.94 15.17 -32.49
CA TYR A 69 8.32 16.17 -33.36
C TYR A 69 6.82 16.38 -33.10
N LEU A 70 6.24 15.62 -32.16
CA LEU A 70 4.84 15.80 -31.79
C LEU A 70 4.66 17.04 -30.91
N GLN A 71 3.68 17.89 -31.25
CA GLN A 71 3.31 19.04 -30.42
C GLN A 71 2.61 18.63 -29.11
N ALA A 72 2.07 17.42 -29.04
CA ALA A 72 1.40 16.85 -27.88
C ALA A 72 1.54 15.32 -27.87
N PRO A 73 1.53 14.66 -26.71
CA PRO A 73 1.65 13.22 -26.63
C PRO A 73 0.50 12.50 -27.34
N GLU A 74 0.81 11.39 -28.02
CA GLU A 74 -0.18 10.57 -28.76
C GLU A 74 -1.30 10.02 -27.85
N ARG A 75 -0.96 9.69 -26.61
CA ARG A 75 -1.90 9.18 -25.59
C ARG A 75 -1.51 9.71 -24.22
N ARG A 76 -2.50 9.97 -23.36
CA ARG A 76 -2.28 10.25 -21.93
C ARG A 76 -1.69 9.00 -21.26
N ARG A 77 -0.66 9.18 -20.44
CA ARG A 77 0.04 8.11 -19.71
C ARG A 77 0.57 8.67 -18.39
N GLY A 78 0.85 7.78 -17.45
CA GLY A 78 1.45 8.12 -16.16
C GLY A 78 0.56 7.70 -15.00
N THR A 79 1.10 7.84 -13.79
CA THR A 79 0.40 7.50 -12.55
C THR A 79 0.45 8.69 -11.63
N ALA A 80 -0.70 9.32 -11.39
CA ALA A 80 -0.81 10.43 -10.44
C ALA A 80 -1.07 9.89 -9.03
N THR A 81 -0.35 10.39 -8.03
CA THR A 81 -0.54 10.00 -6.62
C THR A 81 -1.32 11.05 -5.87
N MET A 82 -2.41 10.64 -5.24
CA MET A 82 -3.32 11.51 -4.48
C MET A 82 -3.13 11.27 -2.99
N GLU A 83 -3.27 12.33 -2.20
CA GLU A 83 -3.09 12.28 -0.75
C GLU A 83 -4.41 12.21 0.04
N SER A 84 -5.54 12.49 -0.61
CA SER A 84 -6.88 12.43 -0.01
C SER A 84 -7.89 11.77 -0.93
N VAL A 85 -8.97 11.24 -0.33
CA VAL A 85 -10.13 10.68 -1.05
C VAL A 85 -10.75 11.72 -1.96
N ASP A 86 -10.92 12.96 -1.48
CA ASP A 86 -11.52 14.04 -2.26
C ASP A 86 -10.67 14.41 -3.48
N ALA A 87 -9.35 14.50 -3.33
CA ALA A 87 -8.43 14.76 -4.44
C ALA A 87 -8.46 13.61 -5.46
N PHE A 88 -8.53 12.37 -4.97
CA PHE A 88 -8.68 11.20 -5.82
C PHE A 88 -9.99 11.23 -6.61
N CYS A 89 -11.13 11.46 -5.96
CA CYS A 89 -12.43 11.56 -6.62
C CYS A 89 -12.48 12.72 -7.62
N ALA A 90 -11.92 13.88 -7.27
CA ALA A 90 -11.82 15.01 -8.20
C ALA A 90 -10.98 14.69 -9.43
N HIS A 91 -9.84 14.02 -9.24
CA HIS A 91 -8.96 13.60 -10.33
C HIS A 91 -9.63 12.52 -11.20
N VAL A 92 -10.35 11.58 -10.58
CA VAL A 92 -11.12 10.56 -11.30
C VAL A 92 -12.22 11.20 -12.13
N ASN A 93 -13.03 12.08 -11.56
CA ASN A 93 -14.08 12.78 -12.29
C ASN A 93 -13.55 13.67 -13.42
N ARG A 94 -12.35 14.22 -13.28
CA ARG A 94 -11.69 15.00 -14.34
C ARG A 94 -11.31 14.17 -15.56
N PHE A 95 -10.94 12.90 -15.36
CA PHE A 95 -10.34 12.06 -16.40
C PHE A 95 -11.13 10.80 -16.75
N LYS A 96 -12.26 10.55 -16.08
CA LYS A 96 -13.07 9.36 -16.32
C LYS A 96 -13.58 9.31 -17.76
N ALA A 97 -13.54 8.11 -18.31
CA ALA A 97 -14.08 7.68 -19.58
C ALA A 97 -15.04 6.49 -19.33
N PRO A 98 -15.86 6.06 -20.30
CA PRO A 98 -16.77 4.93 -20.14
C PRO A 98 -16.08 3.63 -19.68
N GLU A 99 -14.81 3.46 -20.03
CA GLU A 99 -14.01 2.27 -19.70
C GLU A 99 -13.22 2.45 -18.40
N THR A 100 -13.33 3.58 -17.69
CA THR A 100 -12.59 3.78 -16.44
C THR A 100 -13.05 2.79 -15.37
N ALA A 101 -12.10 2.19 -14.66
CA ALA A 101 -12.37 1.31 -13.54
C ALA A 101 -11.50 1.67 -12.33
N VAL A 102 -12.03 1.49 -11.13
CA VAL A 102 -11.29 1.66 -9.86
C VAL A 102 -11.11 0.28 -9.23
N PHE A 103 -9.90 0.04 -8.72
CA PHE A 103 -9.53 -1.18 -8.03
C PHE A 103 -9.10 -0.84 -6.61
N VAL A 104 -9.47 -1.67 -5.64
CA VAL A 104 -8.98 -1.57 -4.26
C VAL A 104 -8.19 -2.83 -3.91
N LYS A 105 -6.89 -2.69 -3.72
CA LYS A 105 -6.01 -3.79 -3.28
C LYS A 105 -5.71 -3.68 -1.78
N GLY A 106 -5.28 -4.79 -1.18
CA GLY A 106 -4.80 -4.79 0.21
C GLY A 106 -5.93 -4.79 1.25
N LEU A 107 -7.12 -5.27 0.90
CA LEU A 107 -8.27 -5.26 1.82
C LEU A 107 -8.02 -6.06 3.09
N LEU A 108 -7.28 -7.18 3.03
CA LEU A 108 -7.08 -8.11 4.14
C LEU A 108 -5.70 -7.98 4.81
N ASP A 109 -4.63 -7.92 4.02
CA ASP A 109 -3.27 -8.19 4.51
C ASP A 109 -2.28 -7.01 4.38
N ALA A 110 -2.73 -5.85 3.87
CA ALA A 110 -1.86 -4.71 3.60
C ALA A 110 -2.55 -3.36 3.78
N GLU A 111 -1.80 -2.27 3.57
CA GLU A 111 -2.36 -0.93 3.46
C GLU A 111 -3.26 -0.86 2.21
N PRO A 112 -4.53 -0.44 2.36
CA PRO A 112 -5.45 -0.33 1.24
C PRO A 112 -4.96 0.71 0.23
N VAL A 113 -4.99 0.34 -1.04
CA VAL A 113 -4.63 1.26 -2.13
C VAL A 113 -5.71 1.23 -3.19
N PHE A 114 -6.27 2.40 -3.47
CA PHE A 114 -7.22 2.65 -4.53
C PHE A 114 -6.48 3.03 -5.81
N ILE A 115 -6.79 2.37 -6.91
CA ILE A 115 -6.14 2.53 -8.20
C ILE A 115 -7.23 2.78 -9.24
N ALA A 116 -7.30 3.99 -9.77
CA ALA A 116 -8.11 4.28 -10.95
C ALA A 116 -7.28 4.01 -12.21
N VAL A 117 -7.85 3.28 -13.17
CA VAL A 117 -7.29 3.09 -14.51
C VAL A 117 -8.26 3.72 -15.49
N TYR A 118 -7.84 4.80 -16.14
CA TYR A 118 -8.71 5.60 -17.00
C TYR A 118 -8.96 4.96 -18.36
N ASP A 119 -7.91 4.39 -18.94
CA ASP A 119 -7.89 3.67 -20.20
C ASP A 119 -7.87 2.17 -19.96
N TYR A 120 -8.84 1.67 -19.20
CA TYR A 120 -9.00 0.25 -18.91
C TYR A 120 -9.77 -0.47 -20.03
N HIS A 121 -9.78 -1.80 -20.00
CA HIS A 121 -10.40 -2.61 -21.06
C HIS A 121 -11.92 -2.46 -21.08
N PRO A 122 -12.55 -2.36 -22.27
CA PRO A 122 -14.00 -2.40 -22.37
C PRO A 122 -14.54 -3.76 -21.92
N ALA A 123 -15.78 -3.78 -21.44
CA ALA A 123 -16.42 -5.01 -21.01
C ALA A 123 -16.70 -5.94 -22.22
N GLY A 124 -16.50 -7.25 -22.01
CA GLY A 124 -16.79 -8.28 -23.00
C GLY A 124 -15.54 -8.96 -23.56
N PRO A 125 -15.70 -9.97 -24.42
CA PRO A 125 -14.59 -10.78 -24.91
C PRO A 125 -13.83 -10.17 -26.10
N ASN A 126 -14.24 -9.00 -26.60
CA ASN A 126 -13.64 -8.41 -27.79
C ASN A 126 -12.32 -7.69 -27.45
N ASN A 127 -11.25 -8.07 -28.14
CA ASN A 127 -9.93 -7.47 -28.00
C ASN A 127 -9.68 -6.30 -28.96
N ASP A 128 -10.55 -6.07 -29.95
CA ASP A 128 -10.35 -5.03 -30.96
C ASP A 128 -10.27 -3.62 -30.34
N ASP A 129 -10.99 -3.40 -29.24
CA ASP A 129 -11.05 -2.13 -28.50
C ASP A 129 -10.21 -2.13 -27.22
N ALA A 130 -9.32 -3.12 -27.04
CA ALA A 130 -8.45 -3.21 -25.88
C ALA A 130 -7.63 -1.92 -25.71
N LYS A 131 -7.65 -1.36 -24.49
CA LYS A 131 -6.89 -0.16 -24.13
C LYS A 131 -5.53 -0.54 -23.52
N PHE A 132 -4.69 0.46 -23.26
CA PHE A 132 -3.33 0.23 -22.79
C PHE A 132 -3.18 0.16 -21.27
N GLY A 133 -4.18 0.61 -20.50
CA GLY A 133 -4.13 0.67 -19.04
C GLY A 133 -2.97 1.51 -18.49
N ARG A 134 -2.50 2.54 -19.21
CA ARG A 134 -1.28 3.30 -18.88
C ARG A 134 -1.54 4.64 -18.21
N HIS A 135 -2.78 5.10 -18.15
CA HIS A 135 -3.16 6.33 -17.45
C HIS A 135 -3.88 5.97 -16.16
N ARG A 136 -3.19 6.19 -15.03
CA ARG A 136 -3.62 5.73 -13.71
C ARG A 136 -3.63 6.87 -12.70
N ALA A 137 -4.46 6.74 -11.67
CA ALA A 137 -4.31 7.49 -10.42
C ALA A 137 -4.31 6.54 -9.24
N ILE A 138 -3.55 6.86 -8.21
CA ILE A 138 -3.39 6.04 -7.01
C ILE A 138 -3.68 6.89 -5.78
N TYR A 139 -4.48 6.36 -4.86
CA TYR A 139 -4.65 6.86 -3.51
C TYR A 139 -4.31 5.76 -2.51
N ALA A 140 -3.28 5.98 -1.70
CA ALA A 140 -2.87 5.05 -0.65
C ALA A 140 -3.45 5.50 0.69
N CYS A 141 -4.26 4.65 1.31
CA CYS A 141 -4.86 4.92 2.62
C CYS A 141 -3.81 4.73 3.71
N LYS A 142 -3.11 5.83 4.05
CA LYS A 142 -2.13 5.81 5.14
C LYS A 142 -2.85 5.73 6.49
N PRO A 143 -2.46 4.81 7.38
CA PRO A 143 -3.00 4.80 8.74
C PRO A 143 -2.64 6.10 9.46
N SER A 144 -3.52 6.55 10.35
CA SER A 144 -3.27 7.74 11.15
C SER A 144 -2.15 7.49 12.19
N PRO A 145 -1.44 8.54 12.65
CA PRO A 145 -0.47 8.43 13.73
C PRO A 145 -1.07 7.81 15.01
N GLU A 146 -2.31 8.17 15.35
CA GLU A 146 -3.04 7.69 16.51
C GLU A 146 -3.33 6.19 16.37
N TRP A 147 -3.85 5.76 15.21
CA TRP A 147 -4.12 4.35 14.94
C TRP A 147 -2.86 3.50 15.03
N LEU A 148 -1.74 3.99 14.50
CA LEU A 148 -0.44 3.33 14.61
C LEU A 148 0.03 3.21 16.06
N ALA A 149 -0.08 4.28 16.85
CA ALA A 149 0.31 4.30 18.26
C ALA A 149 -0.50 3.28 19.09
N TRP A 150 -1.83 3.32 18.96
CA TRP A 150 -2.72 2.40 19.66
C TRP A 150 -2.59 0.95 19.19
N THR A 151 -2.37 0.71 17.90
CA THR A 151 -2.12 -0.65 17.38
C THR A 151 -0.80 -1.20 17.90
N LYS A 152 0.25 -0.37 17.92
CA LYS A 152 1.58 -0.75 18.43
C LYS A 152 1.52 -1.14 19.90
N ILE A 153 0.87 -0.33 20.74
CA ILE A 153 0.73 -0.64 22.17
C ILE A 153 -0.12 -1.91 22.37
N SER A 154 -1.09 -2.14 21.46
CA SER A 154 -1.91 -3.34 21.43
C SER A 154 -1.16 -4.64 21.25
N GLN A 155 0.04 -4.61 20.65
CA GLN A 155 0.82 -5.79 20.32
C GLN A 155 1.92 -6.08 21.36
N VAL A 156 2.07 -5.25 22.39
CA VAL A 156 3.08 -5.49 23.43
C VAL A 156 2.68 -6.71 24.27
N GLU A 157 3.43 -7.81 24.13
CA GLU A 157 3.15 -9.07 24.82
C GLU A 157 3.69 -9.12 26.25
N ARG A 158 4.76 -8.37 26.56
CA ARG A 158 5.30 -8.29 27.93
C ARG A 158 4.46 -7.43 28.88
N GLY A 159 3.49 -6.70 28.33
CA GLY A 159 2.79 -5.63 29.02
C GLY A 159 3.71 -4.43 29.30
N LEU A 160 3.08 -3.28 29.55
CA LEU A 160 3.72 -2.03 29.91
C LEU A 160 4.01 -2.03 31.41
N ASP A 161 5.18 -1.57 31.84
CA ASP A 161 5.31 -1.18 33.24
C ASP A 161 4.50 0.09 33.55
N MET A 162 4.48 0.48 34.82
CA MET A 162 3.71 1.64 35.26
C MET A 162 4.19 2.95 34.63
N GLY A 163 5.50 3.12 34.42
CA GLY A 163 6.05 4.32 33.81
C GLY A 163 5.66 4.42 32.34
N GLU A 164 5.79 3.32 31.60
CA GLU A 164 5.38 3.21 30.20
C GLU A 164 3.87 3.42 30.01
N PHE A 165 3.05 2.84 30.90
CA PHE A 165 1.61 3.03 30.87
C PHE A 165 1.23 4.48 31.15
N ALA A 166 1.81 5.10 32.18
CA ALA A 166 1.53 6.49 32.51
C ALA A 166 1.97 7.45 31.40
N TYR A 167 3.16 7.25 30.85
CA TYR A 167 3.66 8.05 29.73
C TYR A 167 2.75 7.94 28.49
N PHE A 168 2.42 6.71 28.09
CA PHE A 168 1.55 6.49 26.92
C PHE A 168 0.16 7.09 27.14
N LEU A 169 -0.42 6.90 28.34
CA LEU A 169 -1.73 7.46 28.63
C LEU A 169 -1.72 8.98 28.67
N ASP A 170 -0.69 9.62 29.24
CA ASP A 170 -0.60 11.08 29.29
C ASP A 170 -0.51 11.70 27.88
N GLU A 171 0.20 11.06 26.94
CA GLU A 171 0.25 11.52 25.54
C GLU A 171 -1.06 11.29 24.78
N HIS A 172 -1.78 10.20 25.08
CA HIS A 172 -2.96 9.77 24.32
C HIS A 172 -4.29 9.94 25.07
N ILE A 173 -4.31 10.66 26.20
CA ILE A 173 -5.53 10.84 27.00
C ILE A 173 -6.62 11.58 26.23
N VAL A 174 -6.24 12.44 25.30
CA VAL A 174 -7.14 13.19 24.42
C VAL A 174 -7.95 12.29 23.48
N ASP A 175 -7.43 11.09 23.19
CA ASP A 175 -8.10 10.11 22.36
C ASP A 175 -9.22 9.40 23.13
N VAL A 176 -9.18 9.40 24.48
CA VAL A 176 -10.16 8.73 25.33
C VAL A 176 -11.49 9.47 25.27
N TYR A 177 -12.50 8.80 24.72
CA TYR A 177 -13.81 9.36 24.49
C TYR A 177 -14.87 8.35 24.88
N LEU A 178 -15.79 8.76 25.76
CA LEU A 178 -16.96 7.96 26.13
C LEU A 178 -18.19 8.56 25.46
N LYS A 179 -18.72 7.86 24.46
CA LYS A 179 -19.97 8.25 23.80
C LYS A 179 -21.16 7.83 24.65
N GLU A 180 -21.84 8.80 25.24
CA GLU A 180 -23.09 8.54 25.96
C GLU A 180 -24.20 8.11 24.97
N GLY A 181 -24.99 7.11 25.36
CA GLY A 181 -26.16 6.66 24.58
C GLY A 181 -25.85 5.83 23.33
N ASP A 182 -24.62 5.30 23.17
CA ASP A 182 -24.32 4.39 22.06
C ASP A 182 -24.82 2.96 22.35
N GLU A 183 -26.01 2.62 21.85
CA GLU A 183 -26.66 1.32 22.10
C GLU A 183 -25.82 0.11 21.67
N GLN A 184 -25.09 0.22 20.56
CA GLN A 184 -24.25 -0.86 20.05
C GLN A 184 -23.05 -1.11 20.97
N LEU A 185 -22.37 -0.03 21.38
CA LEU A 185 -21.31 -0.11 22.37
C LEU A 185 -21.81 -0.70 23.69
N MET A 186 -22.96 -0.23 24.19
CA MET A 186 -23.53 -0.72 25.45
C MET A 186 -23.90 -2.20 25.39
N LYS A 187 -24.37 -2.68 24.23
CA LYS A 187 -24.62 -4.10 24.00
C LYS A 187 -23.32 -4.91 24.07
N ILE A 188 -22.26 -4.49 23.37
CA ILE A 188 -20.95 -5.16 23.41
C ILE A 188 -20.37 -5.16 24.83
N VAL A 189 -20.48 -4.04 25.54
CA VAL A 189 -20.02 -3.89 26.93
C VAL A 189 -20.77 -4.83 27.86
N ALA A 190 -22.09 -4.97 27.70
CA ALA A 190 -22.89 -5.90 28.47
C ALA A 190 -22.56 -7.37 28.15
N GLU A 191 -22.46 -7.73 26.87
CA GLU A 191 -22.12 -9.08 26.40
C GLU A 191 -20.74 -9.54 26.86
N LEU A 192 -19.78 -8.62 26.97
CA LEU A 192 -18.41 -8.89 27.39
C LEU A 192 -18.16 -8.61 28.89
N GLU A 193 -19.20 -8.28 29.66
CA GLU A 193 -19.14 -7.92 31.09
C GLU A 193 -18.07 -6.86 31.40
N LEU A 194 -17.97 -5.84 30.54
CA LEU A 194 -16.98 -4.77 30.65
C LEU A 194 -17.46 -3.62 31.54
N ARG A 195 -16.51 -2.96 32.17
CA ARG A 195 -16.66 -1.76 32.99
C ARG A 195 -15.85 -0.66 32.34
N LEU A 196 -16.56 0.25 31.68
CA LEU A 196 -15.95 1.39 31.00
C LEU A 196 -15.40 2.40 32.00
N ALA A 197 -14.18 2.85 31.76
CA ALA A 197 -13.57 4.01 32.40
C ALA A 197 -13.59 5.21 31.46
N GLY A 198 -13.86 6.39 32.03
CA GLY A 198 -13.52 7.66 31.40
C GLY A 198 -12.08 8.07 31.68
N ALA A 199 -11.63 9.15 31.04
CA ALA A 199 -10.27 9.68 31.15
C ALA A 199 -9.82 9.90 32.61
N SER A 200 -10.68 10.47 33.47
CA SER A 200 -10.35 10.75 34.88
C SER A 200 -10.00 9.48 35.67
N ALA A 201 -10.73 8.39 35.45
CA ALA A 201 -10.48 7.11 36.11
C ALA A 201 -9.16 6.47 35.63
N LEU A 202 -8.84 6.60 34.33
CA LEU A 202 -7.58 6.11 33.77
C LEU A 202 -6.37 6.90 34.32
N ILE A 203 -6.47 8.23 34.42
CA ILE A 203 -5.42 9.07 35.02
C ILE A 203 -5.20 8.72 36.50
N ALA A 204 -6.27 8.52 37.27
CA ALA A 204 -6.16 8.12 38.66
C ALA A 204 -5.43 6.77 38.80
N MET A 205 -5.69 5.85 37.86
CA MET A 205 -5.06 4.53 37.82
C MET A 205 -3.58 4.60 37.44
N SER A 206 -3.20 5.39 36.43
CA SER A 206 -1.81 5.52 36.00
C SER A 206 -0.91 6.10 37.10
N ARG A 207 -1.47 6.93 37.99
CA ARG A 207 -0.74 7.57 39.09
C ARG A 207 -0.68 6.73 40.36
N ASN A 208 -1.80 6.13 40.77
CA ASN A 208 -1.94 5.62 42.15
C ASN A 208 -1.94 4.09 42.26
N PHE A 209 -2.08 3.34 41.15
CA PHE A 209 -2.35 1.90 41.24
C PHE A 209 -1.12 1.07 41.65
N ALA A 210 0.10 1.45 41.25
CA ALA A 210 1.32 0.68 41.57
C ALA A 210 1.63 0.72 43.07
N VAL A 211 1.43 1.87 43.71
CA VAL A 211 1.79 2.12 45.11
C VAL A 211 0.94 1.26 46.05
N ASN A 212 -0.34 1.08 45.73
CA ASN A 212 -1.26 0.31 46.57
C ASN A 212 -1.10 -1.21 46.41
N VAL A 213 -0.71 -1.70 45.24
CA VAL A 213 -0.50 -3.15 45.00
C VAL A 213 0.82 -3.63 45.62
N GLY A 214 1.91 -2.85 45.49
CA GLY A 214 3.20 -3.19 46.10
C GLY A 214 3.12 -3.26 47.63
N THR A 215 2.36 -2.37 48.26
CA THR A 215 2.20 -2.30 49.72
C THR A 215 1.37 -3.47 50.30
N LYS A 216 0.40 -4.01 49.54
CA LYS A 216 -0.41 -5.15 49.99
C LYS A 216 0.24 -6.51 49.78
N ILE A 217 1.15 -6.65 48.81
CA ILE A 217 1.89 -7.92 48.59
C ILE A 217 2.91 -8.16 49.71
N SER A 218 3.41 -7.12 50.37
CA SER A 218 4.31 -7.25 51.53
C SER A 218 3.62 -7.66 52.84
N ASP A 219 2.28 -7.70 52.90
CA ASP A 219 1.53 -8.05 54.12
C ASP A 219 0.86 -9.43 54.01
N ILE A 220 1.56 -10.40 53.41
CA ILE A 220 1.20 -11.82 53.55
C ILE A 220 1.67 -12.28 54.93
N ARG A 221 0.88 -11.95 55.96
CA ARG A 221 1.03 -12.56 57.27
C ARG A 221 0.44 -13.97 57.18
N VAL A 222 1.31 -14.98 57.12
CA VAL A 222 0.96 -16.40 57.23
C VAL A 222 0.17 -16.58 58.53
N LEU A 223 -1.13 -16.86 58.41
CA LEU A 223 -1.99 -17.23 59.53
C LEU A 223 -1.92 -18.75 59.71
N ASP A 224 -1.44 -19.13 60.88
CA ASP A 224 -1.08 -20.48 61.31
C ASP A 224 -2.32 -21.31 61.71
N SER A 225 -3.34 -21.40 60.85
CA SER A 225 -4.53 -22.21 61.13
C SER A 225 -5.10 -22.87 59.87
N GLY A 226 -4.93 -24.19 59.79
CA GLY A 226 -5.25 -25.04 58.65
C GLY A 226 -6.74 -25.32 58.42
N GLU A 227 -7.54 -24.29 58.11
CA GLU A 227 -8.86 -24.47 57.48
C GLU A 227 -8.90 -23.79 56.11
N TYR A 228 -8.88 -24.61 55.06
CA TYR A 228 -9.00 -24.16 53.67
C TYR A 228 -10.48 -24.10 53.27
N ALA A 229 -11.05 -22.90 53.27
CA ALA A 229 -12.19 -22.55 52.42
C ALA A 229 -11.68 -21.61 51.32
N VAL A 230 -11.26 -22.18 50.19
CA VAL A 230 -10.80 -21.41 49.02
C VAL A 230 -12.01 -20.80 48.32
N LYS A 231 -12.44 -19.63 48.78
CA LYS A 231 -13.23 -18.69 47.99
C LYS A 231 -12.25 -17.63 47.47
N TYR A 232 -11.75 -17.83 46.26
CA TYR A 232 -11.00 -16.81 45.52
C TYR A 232 -11.99 -15.72 45.08
N ASP A 233 -12.29 -14.81 46.00
CA ASP A 233 -12.91 -13.53 45.68
C ASP A 233 -11.75 -12.52 45.66
N GLU A 234 -11.19 -12.25 44.48
CA GLU A 234 -10.10 -11.27 44.30
C GLU A 234 -10.62 -9.83 44.48
N GLN A 235 -10.99 -9.51 45.71
CA GLN A 235 -11.32 -8.15 46.14
C GLN A 235 -10.03 -7.38 46.41
N HIS A 236 -9.43 -6.84 45.35
CA HIS A 236 -8.37 -5.85 45.46
C HIS A 236 -8.94 -4.63 46.19
N SER A 237 -8.47 -4.32 47.39
CA SER A 237 -8.94 -3.15 48.15
C SER A 237 -7.96 -1.97 48.05
N ASP A 238 -8.45 -0.76 48.26
CA ASP A 238 -7.65 0.47 48.35
C ASP A 238 -6.88 0.50 49.69
N GLY A 239 -5.99 1.49 49.87
CA GLY A 239 -5.32 1.80 51.14
C GLY A 239 -6.29 2.09 52.31
N THR A 240 -7.59 2.22 52.02
CA THR A 240 -8.70 2.40 52.96
C THR A 240 -9.55 1.14 53.20
N GLY A 241 -9.24 0.01 52.53
CA GLY A 241 -9.96 -1.26 52.70
C GLY A 241 -11.21 -1.45 51.81
N ALA A 242 -11.61 -0.45 51.01
CA ALA A 242 -12.74 -0.58 50.08
C ALA A 242 -12.33 -1.33 48.79
N PRO A 243 -13.17 -2.24 48.23
CA PRO A 243 -12.85 -2.96 47.00
C PRO A 243 -12.71 -1.99 45.81
N ILE A 244 -11.50 -1.87 45.26
CA ILE A 244 -11.22 -1.16 44.01
C ILE A 244 -11.81 -1.97 42.87
N LYS A 245 -12.94 -1.52 42.33
CA LYS A 245 -13.43 -1.99 41.04
C LYS A 245 -12.54 -1.41 39.95
N VAL A 246 -11.48 -2.15 39.62
CA VAL A 246 -10.59 -1.81 38.53
C VAL A 246 -11.37 -1.85 37.20
N PRO A 247 -11.45 -0.74 36.44
CA PRO A 247 -12.02 -0.76 35.10
C PRO A 247 -11.25 -1.71 34.19
N ASN A 248 -11.96 -2.44 33.34
CA ASN A 248 -11.37 -3.42 32.43
C ASN A 248 -11.52 -3.03 30.95
N ALA A 249 -12.12 -1.88 30.67
CA ALA A 249 -12.20 -1.32 29.32
C ALA A 249 -12.38 0.21 29.35
N PHE A 250 -12.12 0.84 28.22
CA PHE A 250 -12.48 2.22 27.91
C PHE A 250 -12.65 2.35 26.40
N THR A 251 -13.12 3.49 25.93
CA THR A 251 -13.26 3.77 24.49
C THR A 251 -12.37 4.92 24.08
N ILE A 252 -11.87 4.84 22.85
CA ILE A 252 -11.13 5.91 22.19
C ILE A 252 -11.86 6.34 20.92
N ALA A 253 -11.73 7.60 20.51
CA ALA A 253 -12.25 8.10 19.24
C ALA A 253 -11.09 8.63 18.40
N ILE A 254 -10.62 7.81 17.45
CA ILE A 254 -9.43 8.13 16.65
C ILE A 254 -9.68 7.88 15.16
N PRO A 255 -9.10 8.68 14.24
CA PRO A 255 -9.13 8.36 12.82
C PRO A 255 -8.39 7.05 12.55
N VAL A 256 -8.91 6.17 11.68
CA VAL A 256 -8.17 4.97 11.25
C VAL A 256 -7.15 5.33 10.18
N PHE A 257 -7.57 6.15 9.20
CA PHE A 257 -6.73 6.67 8.12
C PHE A 257 -6.53 8.18 8.29
N ALA A 258 -5.36 8.67 7.87
CA ALA A 258 -5.04 10.09 7.97
C ALA A 258 -6.08 10.96 7.23
N GLY A 259 -6.64 11.95 7.93
CA GLY A 259 -7.65 12.86 7.38
C GLY A 259 -9.08 12.31 7.30
N ALA A 260 -9.33 11.07 7.77
CA ALA A 260 -10.67 10.50 7.85
C ALA A 260 -11.39 10.87 9.16
N ALA A 261 -12.70 10.62 9.21
CA ALA A 261 -13.49 10.79 10.43
C ALA A 261 -13.04 9.80 11.53
N PRO A 262 -13.15 10.16 12.82
CA PRO A 262 -12.77 9.30 13.92
C PRO A 262 -13.75 8.13 14.10
N TYR A 263 -13.20 6.96 14.42
CA TYR A 263 -13.92 5.75 14.81
C TYR A 263 -13.87 5.59 16.32
N VAL A 264 -15.01 5.22 16.91
CA VAL A 264 -15.07 4.82 18.32
C VAL A 264 -14.59 3.37 18.42
N VAL A 265 -13.47 3.16 19.13
CA VAL A 265 -12.84 1.86 19.30
C VAL A 265 -12.86 1.48 20.77
N LEU A 266 -13.38 0.29 21.06
CA LEU A 266 -13.34 -0.29 22.39
C LEU A 266 -11.93 -0.82 22.68
N VAL A 267 -11.38 -0.42 23.82
CA VAL A 267 -10.07 -0.82 24.31
C VAL A 267 -10.24 -1.61 25.59
N ARG A 268 -9.72 -2.84 25.60
CA ARG A 268 -9.67 -3.68 26.79
C ARG A 268 -8.41 -3.34 27.58
N LEU A 269 -8.59 -3.14 28.88
CA LEU A 269 -7.52 -2.90 29.82
C LEU A 269 -7.45 -4.07 30.79
N SER A 270 -6.27 -4.67 30.91
CA SER A 270 -6.01 -5.72 31.88
C SER A 270 -4.64 -5.53 32.49
N TYR A 271 -4.39 -6.18 33.62
CA TYR A 271 -3.08 -6.14 34.27
C TYR A 271 -2.69 -7.52 34.79
N ARG A 272 -1.40 -7.71 35.01
CA ARG A 272 -0.84 -8.88 35.69
C ARG A 272 0.19 -8.42 36.69
N VAL A 273 0.27 -9.11 37.82
CA VAL A 273 1.34 -8.89 38.81
C VAL A 273 2.45 -9.89 38.54
N VAL A 274 3.67 -9.40 38.30
CA VAL A 274 4.86 -10.20 38.05
C VAL A 274 5.97 -9.71 38.98
N SER A 275 6.44 -10.58 39.88
CA SER A 275 7.51 -10.28 40.85
C SER A 275 7.27 -8.99 41.65
N GLY A 276 6.03 -8.80 42.13
CA GLY A 276 5.63 -7.62 42.91
C GLY A 276 5.39 -6.34 42.10
N SER A 277 5.55 -6.40 40.77
CA SER A 277 5.33 -5.26 39.87
C SER A 277 4.10 -5.47 38.97
N VAL A 278 3.36 -4.41 38.70
CA VAL A 278 2.18 -4.44 37.81
C VAL A 278 2.60 -4.26 36.35
N ARG A 279 2.07 -5.12 35.47
CA ARG A 279 2.20 -5.02 34.01
C ARG A 279 0.83 -4.79 33.38
N TRP A 280 0.68 -3.71 32.62
CA TRP A 280 -0.55 -3.33 31.92
C TRP A 280 -0.61 -3.89 30.51
N PHE A 281 -1.80 -4.32 30.11
CA PHE A 281 -2.09 -4.82 28.78
C PHE A 281 -3.26 -4.01 28.22
N ILE A 282 -2.96 -3.24 27.19
CA ILE A 282 -3.93 -2.49 26.39
C ILE A 282 -4.18 -3.33 25.15
N ARG A 283 -5.45 -3.64 24.85
CA ARG A 283 -5.82 -4.45 23.67
C ARG A 283 -7.00 -3.79 22.94
N LEU A 284 -6.83 -3.50 21.66
CA LEU A 284 -7.92 -2.99 20.82
C LEU A 284 -8.91 -4.13 20.58
N HIS A 285 -10.19 -3.86 20.72
CA HIS A 285 -11.23 -4.83 20.43
C HIS A 285 -11.47 -4.88 18.92
N ARG A 286 -11.13 -6.02 18.29
CA ARG A 286 -11.34 -6.29 16.87
C ARG A 286 -10.84 -5.17 15.92
N PRO A 287 -9.55 -4.79 16.00
CA PRO A 287 -8.99 -3.75 15.13
C PRO A 287 -9.09 -4.11 13.64
N ASP A 288 -9.15 -5.40 13.31
CA ASP A 288 -9.42 -5.94 11.97
C ASP A 288 -10.76 -5.44 11.41
N ARG A 289 -11.83 -5.51 12.21
CA ARG A 289 -13.18 -5.10 11.79
C ARG A 289 -13.31 -3.59 11.66
N VAL A 290 -12.71 -2.84 12.58
CA VAL A 290 -12.69 -1.38 12.52
C VAL A 290 -11.96 -0.92 11.26
N ARG A 291 -10.81 -1.52 10.94
CA ARG A 291 -10.07 -1.20 9.72
C ARG A 291 -10.88 -1.52 8.47
N LEU A 292 -11.51 -2.69 8.39
CA LEU A 292 -12.35 -3.06 7.24
C LEU A 292 -13.53 -2.10 7.05
N ALA A 293 -14.22 -1.73 8.14
CA ALA A 293 -15.31 -0.75 8.08
C ALA A 293 -14.85 0.61 7.55
N ALA A 294 -13.67 1.09 7.99
CA ALA A 294 -13.09 2.33 7.48
C ALA A 294 -12.75 2.27 5.98
N VAL A 295 -12.32 1.11 5.47
CA VAL A 295 -12.10 0.93 4.03
C VAL A 295 -13.41 0.90 3.26
N ASP A 296 -14.42 0.21 3.78
CA ASP A 296 -15.74 0.13 3.15
C ASP A 296 -16.42 1.51 3.09
N GLU A 297 -16.22 2.37 4.09
CA GLU A 297 -16.69 3.76 4.05
C GLU A 297 -15.99 4.58 2.94
N ILE A 298 -14.68 4.43 2.77
CA ILE A 298 -13.94 5.06 1.67
C ILE A 298 -14.42 4.52 0.32
N LYS A 299 -14.64 3.21 0.19
CA LYS A 299 -15.21 2.60 -1.02
C LYS A 299 -16.57 3.21 -1.34
N ALA A 300 -17.47 3.31 -0.36
CA ALA A 300 -18.79 3.91 -0.54
C ALA A 300 -18.70 5.40 -0.93
N THR A 301 -17.74 6.14 -0.36
CA THR A 301 -17.47 7.53 -0.73
C THR A 301 -17.02 7.66 -2.18
N ILE A 302 -16.10 6.78 -2.62
CA ILE A 302 -15.62 6.75 -4.01
C ILE A 302 -16.74 6.34 -4.97
N ASP A 303 -17.52 5.32 -4.65
CA ASP A 303 -18.64 4.85 -5.47
C ASP A 303 -19.68 5.97 -5.69
N THR A 304 -19.98 6.71 -4.62
CA THR A 304 -20.90 7.85 -4.67
C THR A 304 -20.31 9.04 -5.45
N ALA A 305 -19.06 9.43 -5.14
CA ALA A 305 -18.44 10.61 -5.72
C ALA A 305 -17.98 10.40 -7.18
N CYS A 306 -17.61 9.18 -7.55
CA CYS A 306 -17.16 8.78 -8.89
C CYS A 306 -18.26 8.02 -9.65
N ALA A 307 -19.46 8.58 -9.72
CA ALA A 307 -20.60 7.92 -10.35
C ALA A 307 -20.29 7.37 -11.75
N ASN A 308 -20.83 6.17 -12.03
CA ASN A 308 -20.64 5.35 -13.24
C ASN A 308 -19.21 4.81 -13.44
N VAL A 309 -18.43 4.69 -12.37
CA VAL A 309 -17.11 4.04 -12.41
C VAL A 309 -17.19 2.78 -11.56
N PRO A 310 -17.06 1.57 -12.13
CA PRO A 310 -17.08 0.34 -11.34
C PRO A 310 -15.89 0.28 -10.38
N VAL A 311 -16.15 -0.17 -9.15
CA VAL A 311 -15.15 -0.40 -8.11
C VAL A 311 -14.99 -1.90 -7.89
N PHE A 312 -13.81 -2.43 -8.15
CA PHE A 312 -13.47 -3.84 -8.00
C PHE A 312 -12.55 -4.09 -6.81
N ASP A 313 -12.82 -5.16 -6.06
CA ASP A 313 -11.90 -5.66 -5.04
C ASP A 313 -10.77 -6.44 -5.72
N GLY A 314 -9.56 -5.89 -5.72
CA GLY A 314 -8.40 -6.48 -6.38
C GLY A 314 -7.40 -5.46 -6.92
N ALA A 315 -6.56 -5.91 -7.87
CA ALA A 315 -5.63 -5.06 -8.61
C ALA A 315 -5.88 -5.25 -10.11
N PRO A 316 -5.69 -4.21 -10.93
CA PRO A 316 -5.78 -4.34 -12.39
C PRO A 316 -4.69 -5.28 -12.91
N GLU A 317 -4.92 -5.86 -14.09
CA GLU A 317 -3.94 -6.66 -14.81
C GLU A 317 -2.62 -5.89 -15.02
N ALA A 318 -1.51 -6.63 -14.98
CA ALA A 318 -0.16 -6.09 -15.08
C ALA A 318 0.20 -5.67 -16.51
#